data_AF-A0A9D8XCM7-F1
#
_entry.id   AF-A0A9D8XCM7-F1
#
_cell.length_a   1.000
_cell.length_b   1.000
_cell.length_c   1.000
_cell.angle_alpha   90.00
_cell.angle_beta   90.00
_cell.angle_gamma   90.00
#
_symmetry.space_group_name_H-M   'P 1'
#
loop_
_entity.id
_entity.type
_entity.pdbx_description
1 polymer ?
#
loop_
_entity_poly.entity_id
_entity_poly.type
_entity_poly.pdbx_seq_one_letter_code
_entity_poly.pdbx_strand_id
1 'polypeptide(L)'
;MDWSAIIENCRFANAVIHMALLDGHVAKCDFDNCLIKDGNLEAFPQENFVQLKNFQEKNLDLTFSNTNFHGLDLRDFEFGKSSGRFDYEDCDFSQCDVSNAYFYAAVPKLSREELLSTRNYRTGDFGGGVPQELPEGVSCAGMILGQNHLHAAPDVDFTDTVFLNVQASDITFEQIQQTWNYRHGRLALSQWPLELCRKHGIPDPLDDQSKLVLESPTGRFADDPLPPCKLRGNIRLQKAWEKTDLSNVLFENAILDYELHPSESWKLTDNYRFGYFYKITFHHGAGFGSGTDLSAILFHECVFIGTSWKKCRLDDAVFYRCDLTESTDLTLEQVKSTWNYKAGRMSLSKWPKHIEKALEEEEKAKAQEEKK
;
A
#
# COMPACT_ATOMS: atom_id res chain seq x y z
N MET A 1 16.56 35.36 1.44
CA MET A 1 17.15 35.61 0.11
C MET A 1 16.67 34.47 -0.75
N ASP A 2 15.76 34.79 -1.67
CA ASP A 2 15.22 33.83 -2.63
C ASP A 2 16.28 33.60 -3.72
N TRP A 3 16.83 32.39 -3.76
CA TRP A 3 17.88 32.00 -4.71
C TRP A 3 17.29 31.19 -5.87
N SER A 4 16.00 31.37 -6.20
CA SER A 4 15.39 30.71 -7.35
C SER A 4 16.15 31.10 -8.63
N ALA A 5 16.96 30.19 -9.16
CA ALA A 5 17.65 30.40 -10.41
C ALA A 5 16.60 30.42 -11.54
N ILE A 6 16.53 31.51 -12.30
CA ILE A 6 15.68 31.57 -13.49
C ILE A 6 16.42 30.85 -14.62
N ILE A 7 15.84 29.77 -15.13
CA ILE A 7 16.34 29.06 -16.31
C ILE A 7 15.47 29.45 -17.49
N GLU A 8 16.04 30.26 -18.38
CA GLU A 8 15.33 30.82 -19.52
C GLU A 8 16.06 30.53 -20.83
N ASN A 9 15.30 30.25 -21.89
CA ASN A 9 15.80 30.10 -23.26
C ASN A 9 16.91 29.03 -23.41
N CYS A 10 16.90 28.02 -22.54
CA CYS A 10 17.82 26.88 -22.61
C CYS A 10 17.25 25.77 -23.51
N ARG A 11 18.15 24.94 -24.05
CA ARG A 11 17.80 23.78 -24.88
C ARG A 11 18.32 22.51 -24.23
N PHE A 12 17.41 21.66 -23.79
CA PHE A 12 17.64 20.37 -23.14
C PHE A 12 17.20 19.18 -23.99
N ALA A 13 17.01 19.38 -25.30
CA ALA A 13 16.54 18.33 -26.19
C ALA A 13 17.41 17.05 -26.10
N ASN A 14 16.78 15.89 -25.89
CA ASN A 14 17.40 14.57 -25.66
C ASN A 14 18.33 14.48 -24.44
N ALA A 15 18.29 15.45 -23.53
CA ALA A 15 19.09 15.40 -22.31
C ALA A 15 18.53 14.35 -21.34
N VAL A 16 19.41 13.85 -20.46
CA VAL A 16 19.01 13.16 -19.23
C VAL A 16 19.38 14.08 -18.07
N ILE A 17 18.38 14.61 -17.39
CA ILE A 17 18.56 15.51 -16.27
C ILE A 17 18.27 14.74 -14.99
N HIS A 18 19.32 14.50 -14.19
CA HIS A 18 19.18 14.04 -12.82
C HIS A 18 19.00 15.28 -11.95
N MET A 19 17.78 15.57 -11.52
CA MET A 19 17.50 16.82 -10.82
C MET A 19 17.44 16.59 -9.32
N ALA A 20 18.44 17.07 -8.59
CA ALA A 20 18.24 17.29 -7.16
C ALA A 20 17.44 18.58 -6.89
N LEU A 21 17.57 19.62 -7.72
CA LEU A 21 17.04 20.97 -7.44
C LEU A 21 16.83 21.77 -8.75
N LEU A 22 15.65 21.73 -9.35
CA LEU A 22 15.12 22.87 -10.10
C LEU A 22 14.11 23.59 -9.21
N ASP A 23 14.57 24.18 -8.12
CA ASP A 23 13.79 25.14 -7.31
C ASP A 23 13.76 26.51 -8.02
N GLY A 24 13.57 26.50 -9.35
CA GLY A 24 13.80 27.64 -10.21
C GLY A 24 12.73 27.74 -11.28
N HIS A 25 12.27 28.96 -11.55
CA HIS A 25 11.35 29.21 -12.65
C HIS A 25 12.00 28.82 -13.97
N VAL A 26 11.46 27.78 -14.59
CA VAL A 26 11.79 27.36 -15.95
C VAL A 26 10.84 28.04 -16.91
N ALA A 27 11.36 28.85 -17.83
CA ALA A 27 10.53 29.51 -18.84
C ALA A 27 11.17 29.42 -20.22
N LYS A 28 10.35 29.19 -21.25
CA LYS A 28 10.77 29.20 -22.67
C LYS A 28 11.97 28.28 -22.97
N CYS A 29 12.06 27.13 -22.31
CA CYS A 29 13.10 26.15 -22.56
C CYS A 29 12.58 25.03 -23.47
N ASP A 30 13.46 24.46 -24.29
CA ASP A 30 13.15 23.31 -25.16
C ASP A 30 13.50 22.01 -24.41
N PHE A 31 12.49 21.18 -24.14
CA PHE A 31 12.62 19.90 -23.43
C PHE A 31 12.33 18.70 -24.33
N ASP A 32 12.40 18.84 -25.65
CA ASP A 32 12.08 17.78 -26.60
C ASP A 32 12.80 16.46 -26.29
N ASN A 33 12.03 15.42 -25.96
CA ASN A 33 12.54 14.10 -25.59
C ASN A 33 13.54 14.11 -24.42
N CYS A 34 13.44 15.10 -23.52
CA CYS A 34 14.24 15.18 -22.31
C CYS A 34 13.72 14.20 -21.25
N LEU A 35 14.61 13.41 -20.64
CA LEU A 35 14.29 12.53 -19.52
C LEU A 35 14.70 13.18 -18.22
N ILE A 36 13.74 13.45 -17.34
CA ILE A 36 14.00 13.92 -15.98
C ILE A 36 13.93 12.73 -15.03
N LYS A 37 14.90 12.65 -14.11
CA LYS A 37 14.98 11.63 -13.07
C LYS A 37 15.11 12.28 -11.69
N ASP A 38 14.46 11.68 -10.71
CA ASP A 38 14.56 12.03 -9.29
C ASP A 38 14.18 13.49 -8.98
N GLY A 39 13.41 14.14 -9.86
CA GLY A 39 13.17 15.57 -9.85
C GLY A 39 11.88 15.99 -9.15
N ASN A 40 11.95 17.10 -8.43
CA ASN A 40 10.79 17.90 -8.05
C ASN A 40 10.58 19.02 -9.07
N LEU A 41 9.39 19.08 -9.65
CA LEU A 41 8.98 20.05 -10.66
C LEU A 41 7.92 20.98 -10.08
N GLU A 42 8.38 22.09 -9.50
CA GLU A 42 7.49 23.14 -9.02
C GLU A 42 7.13 24.11 -10.15
N ALA A 43 5.84 24.41 -10.31
CA ALA A 43 5.30 25.37 -11.28
C ALA A 43 5.84 25.14 -12.71
N PHE A 44 6.00 23.88 -13.12
CA PHE A 44 6.57 23.54 -14.41
C PHE A 44 5.56 23.87 -15.53
N PRO A 45 5.96 24.64 -16.57
CA PRO A 45 5.02 25.03 -17.63
C PRO A 45 4.45 23.82 -18.37
N GLN A 46 3.13 23.79 -18.53
CA GLN A 46 2.40 22.70 -19.18
C GLN A 46 2.90 22.45 -20.62
N GLU A 47 3.26 23.49 -21.35
CA GLU A 47 3.78 23.39 -22.72
C GLU A 47 5.16 22.70 -22.79
N ASN A 48 5.97 22.79 -21.74
CA ASN A 48 7.25 22.10 -21.64
C ASN A 48 7.05 20.66 -21.18
N PHE A 49 6.04 20.44 -20.32
CA PHE A 49 5.72 19.15 -19.75
C PHE A 49 5.43 18.09 -20.82
N VAL A 50 4.61 18.43 -21.82
CA VAL A 50 4.23 17.52 -22.91
C VAL A 50 5.40 17.15 -23.83
N GLN A 51 6.52 17.87 -23.76
CA GLN A 51 7.72 17.59 -24.55
C GLN A 51 8.62 16.53 -23.89
N LEU A 52 8.44 16.29 -22.59
CA LEU A 52 9.28 15.38 -21.82
C LEU A 52 9.13 13.93 -22.31
N LYS A 53 10.25 13.21 -22.32
CA LYS A 53 10.27 11.77 -22.54
C LYS A 53 9.43 11.03 -21.49
N ASN A 54 9.46 11.48 -20.24
CA ASN A 54 8.60 10.94 -19.16
C ASN A 54 7.11 10.96 -19.54
N PHE A 55 6.65 12.06 -20.16
CA PHE A 55 5.26 12.22 -20.59
C PHE A 55 4.93 11.29 -21.77
N GLN A 56 5.82 11.24 -22.77
CA GLN A 56 5.66 10.39 -23.95
C GLN A 56 5.63 8.89 -23.59
N GLU A 57 6.43 8.49 -22.59
CA GLU A 57 6.49 7.13 -22.07
C GLU A 57 5.39 6.83 -21.03
N LYS A 58 4.53 7.81 -20.71
CA LYS A 58 3.48 7.72 -19.67
C LYS A 58 4.01 7.30 -18.29
N ASN A 59 5.25 7.68 -17.97
CA ASN A 59 5.92 7.33 -16.73
C ASN A 59 6.42 8.60 -16.04
N LEU A 60 5.56 9.14 -15.17
CA LEU A 60 5.80 10.37 -14.41
C LEU A 60 6.30 10.00 -13.02
N ASP A 61 7.51 9.48 -13.01
CA ASP A 61 8.23 9.17 -11.79
C ASP A 61 8.94 10.43 -11.24
N LEU A 62 8.15 11.47 -11.00
CA LEU A 62 8.58 12.81 -10.62
C LEU A 62 7.59 13.36 -9.58
N THR A 63 8.06 14.31 -8.77
CA THR A 63 7.21 15.07 -7.85
C THR A 63 6.79 16.37 -8.53
N PHE A 64 5.54 16.80 -8.32
CA PHE A 64 5.01 18.02 -8.91
C PHE A 64 4.33 18.86 -7.84
N SER A 65 4.67 20.13 -7.75
CA SER A 65 3.92 21.09 -6.94
C SER A 65 3.52 22.27 -7.80
N ASN A 66 2.38 22.91 -7.49
CA ASN A 66 1.92 24.10 -8.21
C ASN A 66 1.86 23.93 -9.75
N THR A 67 1.70 22.70 -10.24
CA THR A 67 1.76 22.39 -11.68
C THR A 67 0.37 22.28 -12.27
N ASN A 68 0.17 22.94 -13.41
CA ASN A 68 -1.11 22.93 -14.11
C ASN A 68 -1.16 21.77 -15.12
N PHE A 69 -1.96 20.74 -14.83
CA PHE A 69 -2.24 19.63 -15.74
C PHE A 69 -3.54 19.82 -16.53
N HIS A 70 -4.26 20.92 -16.34
CA HIS A 70 -5.60 21.14 -16.87
C HIS A 70 -5.78 20.74 -18.33
N GLY A 71 -6.77 19.90 -18.60
CA GLY A 71 -7.13 19.46 -19.96
C GLY A 71 -6.17 18.47 -20.62
N LEU A 72 -5.17 17.92 -19.90
CA LEU A 72 -4.26 16.93 -20.45
C LEU A 72 -4.89 15.52 -20.54
N ASP A 73 -4.47 14.77 -21.56
CA ASP A 73 -4.73 13.33 -21.67
C ASP A 73 -3.66 12.57 -20.87
N LEU A 74 -4.04 12.11 -19.67
CA LEU A 74 -3.18 11.40 -18.73
C LEU A 74 -3.58 9.92 -18.61
N ARG A 75 -4.22 9.37 -19.65
CA ARG A 75 -4.66 7.97 -19.64
C ARG A 75 -3.50 7.00 -19.59
N ASP A 76 -3.63 5.97 -18.76
CA ASP A 76 -2.61 4.92 -18.55
C ASP A 76 -1.28 5.41 -17.95
N PHE A 77 -1.22 6.62 -17.40
CA PHE A 77 -0.01 7.14 -16.78
C PHE A 77 0.31 6.45 -15.45
N GLU A 78 1.59 6.16 -15.21
CA GLU A 78 2.13 5.77 -13.90
C GLU A 78 2.72 6.99 -13.20
N PHE A 79 2.19 7.33 -12.03
CA PHE A 79 2.58 8.47 -11.21
C PHE A 79 3.31 8.02 -9.95
N GLY A 80 4.59 8.37 -9.86
CA GLY A 80 5.35 8.32 -8.62
C GLY A 80 5.89 6.97 -8.16
N LYS A 81 6.67 6.30 -9.01
CA LYS A 81 7.14 4.93 -8.74
C LYS A 81 8.39 4.83 -7.85
N SER A 82 9.25 5.84 -7.77
CA SER A 82 10.62 5.75 -7.23
C SER A 82 10.93 6.64 -6.02
N SER A 83 10.37 7.85 -5.91
CA SER A 83 10.73 8.80 -4.84
C SER A 83 9.70 8.77 -3.70
N GLY A 84 9.98 8.13 -2.57
CA GLY A 84 9.05 7.98 -1.43
C GLY A 84 8.47 9.25 -0.75
N ARG A 85 8.53 10.41 -1.39
CA ARG A 85 7.80 11.64 -1.09
C ARG A 85 7.22 12.20 -2.39
N PHE A 86 5.98 11.84 -2.70
CA PHE A 86 5.23 12.49 -3.75
C PHE A 86 4.28 13.45 -3.10
N ASP A 87 4.42 14.70 -3.50
CA ASP A 87 3.43 15.71 -3.27
C ASP A 87 2.82 16.06 -4.63
N TYR A 88 1.50 16.21 -4.66
CA TYR A 88 0.77 16.83 -5.76
C TYR A 88 0.04 18.07 -5.23
N GLU A 89 0.53 18.65 -4.13
CA GLU A 89 0.01 19.87 -3.53
C GLU A 89 -0.13 20.95 -4.61
N ASP A 90 -1.32 21.55 -4.62
CA ASP A 90 -1.71 22.63 -5.52
C ASP A 90 -1.56 22.32 -7.03
N CYS A 91 -1.54 21.04 -7.42
CA CYS A 91 -1.64 20.66 -8.82
C CYS A 91 -3.09 20.70 -9.32
N ASP A 92 -3.31 21.30 -10.48
CA ASP A 92 -4.63 21.37 -11.11
C ASP A 92 -4.80 20.24 -12.12
N PHE A 93 -5.58 19.22 -11.75
CA PHE A 93 -5.94 18.10 -12.61
C PHE A 93 -7.32 18.26 -13.28
N SER A 94 -7.95 19.44 -13.17
CA SER A 94 -9.31 19.62 -13.69
C SER A 94 -9.38 19.39 -15.20
N GLN A 95 -10.43 18.71 -15.64
CA GLN A 95 -10.65 18.36 -17.06
C GLN A 95 -9.56 17.45 -17.67
N CYS A 96 -8.73 16.82 -16.85
CA CYS A 96 -7.82 15.79 -17.34
C CYS A 96 -8.57 14.51 -17.65
N ASP A 97 -8.13 13.77 -18.67
CA ASP A 97 -8.51 12.36 -18.81
C ASP A 97 -7.51 11.49 -18.05
N VAL A 98 -7.82 11.18 -16.79
CA VAL A 98 -7.01 10.29 -15.93
C VAL A 98 -7.49 8.83 -16.00
N SER A 99 -8.24 8.45 -17.04
CA SER A 99 -8.76 7.10 -17.15
C SER A 99 -7.63 6.09 -17.17
N ASN A 100 -7.71 5.10 -16.28
CA ASN A 100 -6.66 4.08 -16.11
C ASN A 100 -5.29 4.58 -15.62
N ALA A 101 -5.16 5.84 -15.17
CA ALA A 101 -3.95 6.30 -14.47
C ALA A 101 -3.77 5.55 -13.15
N TYR A 102 -2.51 5.38 -12.73
CA TYR A 102 -2.12 4.75 -11.47
C TYR A 102 -1.23 5.68 -10.64
N PHE A 103 -1.67 6.01 -9.44
CA PHE A 103 -0.93 6.83 -8.47
C PHE A 103 -0.34 5.92 -7.37
N TYR A 104 0.98 5.99 -7.18
CA TYR A 104 1.71 5.14 -6.26
C TYR A 104 1.84 5.69 -4.84
N ALA A 105 1.63 6.99 -4.60
CA ALA A 105 2.01 7.61 -3.33
C ALA A 105 1.14 8.78 -2.88
N ALA A 106 0.80 9.71 -3.77
CA ALA A 106 -0.17 10.77 -3.48
C ALA A 106 -1.15 10.81 -4.65
N VAL A 107 -2.45 10.89 -4.36
CA VAL A 107 -3.45 11.13 -5.39
C VAL A 107 -3.88 12.59 -5.24
N PRO A 108 -3.81 13.40 -6.31
CA PRO A 108 -4.20 14.79 -6.27
C PRO A 108 -5.69 14.94 -5.91
N LYS A 109 -6.12 16.17 -5.64
CA LYS A 109 -7.54 16.47 -5.55
C LYS A 109 -8.19 16.22 -6.91
N LEU A 110 -9.08 15.23 -6.98
CA LEU A 110 -9.84 14.87 -8.16
C LEU A 110 -11.33 15.11 -7.91
N SER A 111 -12.07 15.46 -8.96
CA SER A 111 -13.54 15.36 -8.91
C SER A 111 -13.98 13.91 -8.73
N ARG A 112 -15.26 13.71 -8.38
CA ARG A 112 -15.84 12.37 -8.24
C ARG A 112 -15.67 11.58 -9.54
N GLU A 113 -16.06 12.14 -10.67
CA GLU A 113 -16.02 11.48 -11.97
C GLU A 113 -14.59 11.12 -12.37
N GLU A 114 -13.62 12.02 -12.15
CA GLU A 114 -12.20 11.77 -12.40
C GLU A 114 -11.68 10.63 -11.52
N LEU A 115 -11.96 10.65 -10.20
CA LEU A 115 -11.56 9.58 -9.28
C LEU A 115 -12.11 8.22 -9.70
N LEU A 116 -13.42 8.15 -10.01
CA LEU A 116 -14.09 6.92 -10.45
C LEU A 116 -13.50 6.33 -11.75
N SER A 117 -12.90 7.18 -12.59
CA SER A 117 -12.27 6.76 -13.86
C SER A 117 -10.87 6.15 -13.70
N THR A 118 -10.20 6.40 -12.56
CA THR A 118 -8.83 5.95 -12.31
C THR A 118 -8.70 4.42 -12.27
N ARG A 119 -7.48 3.90 -12.51
CA ARG A 119 -7.22 2.47 -12.32
C ARG A 119 -7.31 2.09 -10.85
N ASN A 120 -6.72 2.91 -9.97
CA ASN A 120 -6.72 2.70 -8.52
C ASN A 120 -8.14 2.43 -7.99
N TYR A 121 -9.12 3.27 -8.36
CA TYR A 121 -10.50 3.13 -7.90
C TYR A 121 -11.14 1.83 -8.40
N ARG A 122 -11.01 1.52 -9.70
CA ARG A 122 -11.60 0.31 -10.29
C ARG A 122 -11.01 -0.97 -9.70
N THR A 123 -9.71 -0.99 -9.45
CA THR A 123 -9.04 -2.14 -8.82
C THR A 123 -9.18 -2.17 -7.29
N GLY A 124 -9.65 -1.07 -6.67
CA GLY A 124 -9.71 -0.90 -5.23
C GLY A 124 -8.34 -0.84 -4.55
N ASP A 125 -7.30 -0.43 -5.28
CA ASP A 125 -5.91 -0.36 -4.82
C ASP A 125 -5.44 1.09 -4.70
N PHE A 126 -5.50 1.63 -3.48
CA PHE A 126 -4.89 2.89 -3.09
C PHE A 126 -3.83 2.68 -1.99
N GLY A 127 -3.28 1.47 -1.85
CA GLY A 127 -2.38 1.20 -0.71
C GLY A 127 -0.99 1.81 -0.87
N GLY A 128 -0.68 2.35 -2.06
CA GLY A 128 0.45 3.24 -2.27
C GLY A 128 0.16 4.69 -1.86
N GLY A 129 -1.07 5.17 -2.10
CA GLY A 129 -1.51 6.51 -1.75
C GLY A 129 -2.99 6.69 -2.01
N VAL A 130 -3.70 7.30 -1.07
CA VAL A 130 -5.11 7.70 -1.23
C VAL A 130 -5.25 9.12 -1.77
N PRO A 131 -6.40 9.47 -2.37
CA PRO A 131 -6.82 10.86 -2.54
C PRO A 131 -6.70 11.59 -1.22
N GLN A 132 -6.04 12.74 -1.23
CA GLN A 132 -5.99 13.59 -0.05
C GLN A 132 -7.41 13.98 0.39
N GLU A 133 -8.32 14.13 -0.57
CA GLU A 133 -9.74 14.40 -0.34
C GLU A 133 -10.59 13.40 -1.13
N LEU A 134 -11.48 12.68 -0.45
CA LEU A 134 -12.51 11.86 -1.09
C LEU A 134 -13.78 12.68 -1.32
N PRO A 135 -14.22 12.85 -2.59
CA PRO A 135 -15.44 13.57 -2.92
C PRO A 135 -16.70 12.94 -2.31
N GLU A 136 -17.74 13.77 -2.16
CA GLU A 136 -19.07 13.32 -1.73
C GLU A 136 -19.62 12.19 -2.64
N GLY A 137 -20.34 11.25 -2.03
CA GLY A 137 -21.00 10.15 -2.70
C GLY A 137 -20.07 9.09 -3.30
N VAL A 138 -18.79 9.09 -2.92
CA VAL A 138 -17.82 8.05 -3.27
C VAL A 138 -17.97 6.85 -2.31
N SER A 139 -17.87 5.63 -2.84
CA SER A 139 -17.80 4.42 -2.02
C SER A 139 -16.41 3.82 -2.12
N CYS A 140 -15.75 3.69 -0.98
CA CYS A 140 -14.49 2.97 -0.84
C CYS A 140 -14.72 1.52 -0.38
N ALA A 141 -15.94 1.00 -0.50
CA ALA A 141 -16.27 -0.30 0.05
C ALA A 141 -15.38 -1.42 -0.50
N GLY A 142 -14.81 -2.23 0.41
CA GLY A 142 -13.89 -3.30 0.06
C GLY A 142 -12.61 -2.82 -0.67
N MET A 143 -12.17 -1.59 -0.41
CA MET A 143 -10.89 -1.07 -0.92
C MET A 143 -9.78 -1.12 0.13
N ILE A 144 -8.53 -1.04 -0.33
CA ILE A 144 -7.36 -0.83 0.51
C ILE A 144 -6.87 0.60 0.31
N LEU A 145 -6.88 1.37 1.39
CA LEU A 145 -6.50 2.77 1.46
C LEU A 145 -5.21 2.88 2.28
N GLY A 146 -4.11 3.38 1.71
CA GLY A 146 -2.83 3.43 2.41
C GLY A 146 -2.02 4.71 2.31
N GLN A 147 -1.09 4.83 3.26
CA GLN A 147 0.09 5.70 3.25
C GLN A 147 -0.14 7.19 2.95
N ASN A 148 -1.13 7.85 3.56
CA ASN A 148 -1.37 9.28 3.36
C ASN A 148 -2.26 9.93 4.41
N HIS A 149 -2.32 11.27 4.36
CA HIS A 149 -3.41 12.05 4.94
C HIS A 149 -4.69 11.83 4.13
N LEU A 150 -5.76 11.42 4.79
CA LEU A 150 -7.08 11.28 4.18
C LEU A 150 -8.05 12.27 4.81
N HIS A 151 -8.60 13.16 3.99
CA HIS A 151 -9.82 13.90 4.28
C HIS A 151 -10.97 13.23 3.54
N ALA A 152 -12.09 12.99 4.22
CA ALA A 152 -13.24 12.35 3.62
C ALA A 152 -14.50 13.18 3.83
N ALA A 153 -15.33 13.30 2.78
CA ALA A 153 -16.65 13.86 2.95
C ALA A 153 -17.51 12.96 3.89
N PRO A 154 -18.52 13.51 4.60
CA PRO A 154 -19.30 12.77 5.60
C PRO A 154 -20.10 11.58 5.06
N ASP A 155 -20.40 11.55 3.76
CA ASP A 155 -21.20 10.52 3.10
C ASP A 155 -20.38 9.46 2.36
N VAL A 156 -19.04 9.51 2.47
CA VAL A 156 -18.16 8.46 1.93
C VAL A 156 -18.43 7.15 2.66
N ASP A 157 -18.70 6.10 1.88
CA ASP A 157 -18.95 4.74 2.37
C ASP A 157 -17.63 3.98 2.53
N PHE A 158 -17.29 3.62 3.77
CA PHE A 158 -16.07 2.88 4.11
C PHE A 158 -16.35 1.42 4.49
N THR A 159 -17.50 0.86 4.09
CA THR A 159 -17.87 -0.53 4.40
C THR A 159 -16.77 -1.50 3.98
N ASP A 160 -16.20 -2.22 4.95
CA ASP A 160 -15.16 -3.22 4.69
C ASP A 160 -13.85 -2.65 4.12
N THR A 161 -13.66 -1.33 4.21
CA THR A 161 -12.41 -0.67 3.77
C THR A 161 -11.27 -1.00 4.73
N VAL A 162 -10.10 -1.30 4.19
CA VAL A 162 -8.86 -1.54 4.95
C VAL A 162 -7.99 -0.28 4.89
N PHE A 163 -7.75 0.33 6.05
CA PHE A 163 -6.85 1.47 6.22
C PHE A 163 -5.45 0.97 6.62
N LEU A 164 -4.43 1.41 5.87
CA LEU A 164 -3.03 1.01 5.97
C LEU A 164 -2.13 2.22 6.17
N ASN A 165 -1.79 2.53 7.41
CA ASN A 165 -0.92 3.67 7.73
C ASN A 165 -1.51 5.01 7.23
N VAL A 166 -2.84 5.14 7.28
CA VAL A 166 -3.56 6.35 6.89
C VAL A 166 -3.64 7.28 8.10
N GLN A 167 -3.41 8.57 7.88
CA GLN A 167 -3.72 9.62 8.83
C GLN A 167 -5.04 10.27 8.43
N ALA A 168 -6.13 9.82 9.04
CA ALA A 168 -7.46 10.31 8.68
C ALA A 168 -7.79 11.60 9.46
N SER A 169 -8.27 12.61 8.76
CA SER A 169 -8.89 13.83 9.27
C SER A 169 -10.30 13.96 8.70
N ASP A 170 -11.16 14.69 9.42
CA ASP A 170 -12.54 14.95 9.01
C ASP A 170 -13.42 13.70 8.79
N ILE A 171 -12.98 12.53 9.27
CA ILE A 171 -13.76 11.29 9.28
C ILE A 171 -14.64 11.21 10.52
N THR A 172 -15.88 10.77 10.34
CA THR A 172 -16.83 10.54 11.46
C THR A 172 -16.57 9.20 12.15
N PHE A 173 -17.08 9.04 13.37
CA PHE A 173 -16.96 7.75 14.08
C PHE A 173 -17.78 6.66 13.38
N GLU A 174 -18.95 7.01 12.86
CA GLU A 174 -19.82 6.11 12.09
C GLU A 174 -19.10 5.57 10.86
N GLN A 175 -18.36 6.41 10.14
CA GLN A 175 -17.50 6.00 9.03
C GLN A 175 -16.38 5.05 9.47
N ILE A 176 -15.74 5.32 10.60
CA ILE A 176 -14.71 4.42 11.16
C ILE A 176 -15.33 3.05 11.49
N GLN A 177 -16.55 3.00 12.03
CA GLN A 177 -17.23 1.74 12.38
C GLN A 177 -17.51 0.85 11.17
N GLN A 178 -17.65 1.43 9.97
CA GLN A 178 -17.86 0.69 8.72
C GLN A 178 -16.58 -0.05 8.26
N THR A 179 -15.40 0.42 8.68
CA THR A 179 -14.12 -0.12 8.22
C THR A 179 -13.90 -1.56 8.63
N TRP A 180 -13.10 -2.28 7.83
CA TRP A 180 -12.59 -3.59 8.22
C TRP A 180 -11.74 -3.48 9.50
N ASN A 181 -10.94 -2.42 9.62
CA ASN A 181 -10.06 -2.21 10.78
C ASN A 181 -10.86 -2.15 12.08
N TYR A 182 -11.95 -1.40 12.14
CA TYR A 182 -12.75 -1.27 13.36
C TYR A 182 -13.39 -2.60 13.76
N ARG A 183 -14.07 -3.27 12.82
CA ARG A 183 -14.82 -4.51 13.10
C ARG A 183 -13.93 -5.64 13.61
N HIS A 184 -12.65 -5.62 13.28
CA HIS A 184 -11.67 -6.64 13.68
C HIS A 184 -10.71 -6.18 14.78
N GLY A 185 -10.89 -4.99 15.36
CA GLY A 185 -9.99 -4.47 16.40
C GLY A 185 -8.57 -4.20 15.89
N ARG A 186 -8.44 -3.67 14.67
CA ARG A 186 -7.19 -3.37 13.94
C ARG A 186 -7.01 -1.87 13.66
N LEU A 187 -7.55 -1.02 14.53
CA LEU A 187 -7.43 0.43 14.41
C LEU A 187 -5.98 0.93 14.58
N ALA A 188 -5.12 0.16 15.26
CA ALA A 188 -3.70 0.50 15.44
C ALA A 188 -2.90 0.58 14.13
N LEU A 189 -3.47 0.11 13.02
CA LEU A 189 -2.84 0.18 11.70
C LEU A 189 -2.97 1.57 11.06
N SER A 190 -3.62 2.53 11.70
CA SER A 190 -3.82 3.88 11.16
C SER A 190 -3.83 4.93 12.27
N GLN A 191 -3.55 6.17 11.90
CA GLN A 191 -3.62 7.32 12.79
C GLN A 191 -4.99 7.95 12.67
N TRP A 192 -5.70 7.99 13.80
CA TRP A 192 -7.04 8.55 13.88
C TRP A 192 -7.00 9.86 14.67
N PRO A 193 -7.97 10.77 14.47
CA PRO A 193 -8.03 12.01 15.23
C PRO A 193 -8.05 11.74 16.74
N LEU A 194 -7.08 12.31 17.47
CA LEU A 194 -6.92 12.06 18.91
C LEU A 194 -8.18 12.36 19.73
N GLU A 195 -8.92 13.41 19.37
CA GLU A 195 -10.19 13.76 20.02
C GLU A 195 -11.22 12.64 19.87
N LEU A 196 -11.31 12.05 18.67
CA LEU A 196 -12.21 10.94 18.38
C LEU A 196 -11.77 9.67 19.13
N CYS A 197 -10.46 9.39 19.19
CA CYS A 197 -9.94 8.29 19.99
C CYS A 197 -10.31 8.43 21.46
N ARG A 198 -10.06 9.61 22.06
CA ARG A 198 -10.37 9.89 23.47
C ARG A 198 -11.87 9.81 23.75
N LYS A 199 -12.70 10.39 22.88
CA LYS A 199 -14.17 10.41 23.03
C LYS A 199 -14.78 9.00 22.99
N HIS A 200 -14.21 8.10 22.20
CA HIS A 200 -14.76 6.77 21.97
C HIS A 200 -13.95 5.64 22.62
N GLY A 201 -12.93 5.96 23.43
CA GLY A 201 -12.11 4.97 24.12
C GLY A 201 -11.27 4.10 23.18
N ILE A 202 -10.92 4.61 22.00
CA ILE A 202 -9.98 3.94 21.09
C ILE A 202 -8.57 4.15 21.66
N PRO A 203 -7.78 3.10 21.88
CA PRO A 203 -6.39 3.23 22.32
C PRO A 203 -5.61 4.15 21.36
N ASP A 204 -4.80 5.06 21.91
CA ASP A 204 -3.93 5.91 21.09
C ASP A 204 -2.87 5.04 20.40
N PRO A 205 -2.88 4.94 19.05
CA PRO A 205 -1.91 4.11 18.34
C PRO A 205 -0.47 4.61 18.51
N LEU A 206 -0.24 5.86 18.93
CA LEU A 206 1.11 6.43 19.12
C LEU A 206 1.74 6.08 20.46
N ASP A 207 0.96 5.77 21.50
CA ASP A 207 1.49 5.41 22.83
C ASP A 207 2.29 4.09 22.78
N ASP A 208 1.96 3.18 21.86
CA ASP A 208 2.59 1.85 21.74
C ASP A 208 3.74 1.79 20.71
N GLN A 209 3.99 2.86 19.94
CA GLN A 209 5.03 2.91 18.90
C GLN A 209 6.44 3.28 19.43
N SER A 210 6.59 3.57 20.72
CA SER A 210 7.88 3.94 21.34
C SER A 210 8.88 2.78 21.51
N LYS A 211 8.62 1.60 20.94
CA LYS A 211 9.47 0.41 21.10
C LYS A 211 10.79 0.54 20.31
N LEU A 212 11.89 0.14 20.97
CA LEU A 212 13.27 0.23 20.51
C LEU A 212 13.44 -0.46 19.13
N VAL A 213 13.90 0.26 18.10
CA VAL A 213 14.22 -0.35 16.80
C VAL A 213 15.66 -0.86 16.82
N LEU A 214 15.83 -2.18 16.68
CA LEU A 214 17.13 -2.79 16.41
C LEU A 214 17.24 -3.00 14.89
N GLU A 215 17.97 -2.11 14.22
CA GLU A 215 18.37 -2.30 12.82
C GLU A 215 19.66 -3.11 12.77
N SER A 216 19.65 -4.25 12.10
CA SER A 216 20.86 -5.04 11.88
C SER A 216 21.09 -5.21 10.38
N PRO A 217 22.17 -4.65 9.81
CA PRO A 217 22.45 -4.79 8.38
C PRO A 217 22.70 -6.24 7.96
N THR A 218 23.28 -7.07 8.85
CA THR A 218 23.67 -8.47 8.58
C THR A 218 23.84 -9.33 9.85
N GLY A 219 23.34 -8.91 11.01
CA GLY A 219 23.71 -9.50 12.30
C GLY A 219 23.04 -10.85 12.57
N ARG A 220 23.85 -11.86 12.87
CA ARG A 220 23.41 -13.03 13.62
C ARG A 220 23.25 -12.59 15.08
N PHE A 221 22.03 -12.62 15.61
CA PHE A 221 21.83 -12.50 17.04
C PHE A 221 22.22 -13.83 17.70
N ALA A 222 23.16 -13.78 18.65
CA ALA A 222 23.52 -14.93 19.49
C ALA A 222 22.36 -15.28 20.44
N ASP A 223 22.43 -16.45 21.09
CA ASP A 223 21.38 -17.13 21.88
C ASP A 223 20.79 -16.37 23.09
N ASP A 224 21.03 -15.06 23.22
CA ASP A 224 20.50 -14.24 24.29
C ASP A 224 19.04 -13.80 24.00
N PRO A 225 18.17 -13.75 25.02
CA PRO A 225 16.81 -13.24 24.87
C PRO A 225 16.84 -11.78 24.43
N LEU A 226 16.13 -11.47 23.34
CA LEU A 226 16.02 -10.11 22.85
C LEU A 226 15.11 -9.29 23.78
N PRO A 227 15.48 -8.05 24.13
CA PRO A 227 14.52 -7.14 24.75
C PRO A 227 13.36 -6.87 23.77
N PRO A 228 12.20 -6.39 24.25
CA PRO A 228 11.12 -5.90 23.39
C PRO A 228 11.66 -4.90 22.37
N CYS A 229 11.70 -5.30 21.11
CA CYS A 229 12.31 -4.52 20.06
C CYS A 229 11.62 -4.73 18.71
N LYS A 230 11.65 -3.68 17.90
CA LYS A 230 11.28 -3.73 16.49
C LYS A 230 12.49 -4.17 15.69
N LEU A 231 12.34 -5.25 14.93
CA LEU A 231 13.39 -5.84 14.12
C LEU A 231 13.17 -5.45 12.65
N ARG A 232 14.08 -4.64 12.11
CA ARG A 232 14.06 -4.14 10.71
C ARG A 232 15.29 -4.59 9.93
N GLY A 233 15.06 -5.02 8.69
CA GLY A 233 16.11 -5.37 7.73
C GLY A 233 16.14 -6.86 7.40
N ASN A 234 17.10 -7.28 6.55
CA ASN A 234 17.30 -8.65 6.09
C ASN A 234 17.76 -9.59 7.22
N ILE A 235 16.90 -9.80 8.20
CA ILE A 235 17.12 -10.65 9.35
C ILE A 235 16.76 -12.05 8.91
N ARG A 236 17.76 -12.93 8.85
CA ARG A 236 17.55 -14.37 8.68
C ARG A 236 17.47 -15.03 10.04
N LEU A 237 16.27 -15.43 10.42
CA LEU A 237 16.09 -16.22 11.63
C LEU A 237 16.57 -17.66 11.36
N GLN A 238 17.53 -18.12 12.16
CA GLN A 238 18.03 -19.49 12.13
C GLN A 238 17.46 -20.29 13.31
N LYS A 239 17.62 -21.61 13.27
CA LYS A 239 17.11 -22.62 14.23
C LYS A 239 17.29 -22.31 15.73
N ALA A 240 18.21 -21.41 16.09
CA ALA A 240 18.47 -20.99 17.47
C ALA A 240 17.27 -20.32 18.20
N TRP A 241 16.24 -19.92 17.46
CA TRP A 241 15.14 -19.10 18.01
C TRP A 241 13.97 -19.89 18.61
N GLU A 242 14.00 -21.23 18.57
CA GLU A 242 12.98 -22.09 19.21
C GLU A 242 12.79 -21.79 20.70
N LYS A 243 13.79 -21.20 21.37
CA LYS A 243 13.77 -20.85 22.79
C LYS A 243 13.71 -19.34 23.06
N THR A 244 13.68 -18.52 22.02
CA THR A 244 13.67 -17.06 22.15
C THR A 244 12.25 -16.61 22.46
N ASP A 245 12.09 -15.78 23.48
CA ASP A 245 10.83 -15.10 23.74
C ASP A 245 10.59 -14.06 22.63
N LEU A 246 9.63 -14.33 21.76
CA LEU A 246 9.21 -13.42 20.69
C LEU A 246 8.14 -12.41 21.16
N SER A 247 7.85 -12.37 22.46
CA SER A 247 6.90 -11.43 23.02
C SER A 247 7.29 -9.99 22.68
N ASN A 248 6.36 -9.28 22.07
CA ASN A 248 6.53 -7.87 21.70
C ASN A 248 7.58 -7.62 20.60
N VAL A 249 7.93 -8.66 19.82
CA VAL A 249 8.77 -8.50 18.63
C VAL A 249 7.89 -8.13 17.43
N LEU A 250 8.29 -7.08 16.72
CA LEU A 250 7.68 -6.65 15.46
C LEU A 250 8.69 -6.82 14.32
N PHE A 251 8.42 -7.75 13.42
CA PHE A 251 9.17 -7.99 12.19
C PHE A 251 8.69 -7.07 11.08
N GLU A 252 9.65 -6.45 10.38
CA GLU A 252 9.42 -5.65 9.18
C GLU A 252 10.60 -5.84 8.21
N ASN A 253 10.30 -6.13 6.94
CA ASN A 253 11.32 -6.40 5.92
C ASN A 253 12.23 -7.61 6.23
N ALA A 254 11.68 -8.66 6.87
CA ALA A 254 12.43 -9.80 7.40
C ALA A 254 12.33 -11.06 6.53
N ILE A 255 13.33 -11.94 6.62
CA ILE A 255 13.35 -13.23 5.92
C ILE A 255 13.36 -14.38 6.93
N LEU A 256 12.34 -15.21 6.89
CA LEU A 256 12.12 -16.30 7.83
C LEU A 256 12.43 -17.63 7.15
N ASP A 257 13.64 -18.13 7.37
CA ASP A 257 14.23 -19.27 6.64
C ASP A 257 13.94 -20.65 7.27
N TYR A 258 13.29 -20.71 8.44
CA TYR A 258 13.16 -21.96 9.20
C TYR A 258 11.77 -22.16 9.79
N GLU A 259 11.41 -23.44 10.01
CA GLU A 259 10.27 -23.84 10.84
C GLU A 259 10.40 -23.21 12.23
N LEU A 260 9.71 -22.09 12.46
CA LEU A 260 9.28 -21.70 13.78
C LEU A 260 8.21 -22.70 14.24
N HIS A 261 8.64 -23.89 14.66
CA HIS A 261 7.82 -24.81 15.42
C HIS A 261 7.71 -24.27 16.86
N PRO A 262 6.53 -24.03 17.47
CA PRO A 262 5.14 -24.21 17.05
C PRO A 262 4.36 -22.89 16.83
N SER A 263 3.13 -23.01 16.32
CA SER A 263 2.08 -21.97 16.16
C SER A 263 1.93 -20.96 17.30
N GLU A 264 2.38 -21.30 18.51
CA GLU A 264 2.28 -20.45 19.69
C GLU A 264 3.26 -19.28 19.68
N SER A 265 4.48 -19.46 19.16
CA SER A 265 5.49 -18.38 19.18
C SER A 265 5.07 -17.19 18.34
N TRP A 266 4.37 -17.43 17.22
CA TRP A 266 3.77 -16.37 16.41
C TRP A 266 2.78 -15.53 17.19
N LYS A 267 1.94 -16.15 18.02
CA LYS A 267 0.92 -15.46 18.83
C LYS A 267 1.52 -14.50 19.86
N LEU A 268 2.79 -14.68 20.19
CA LEU A 268 3.52 -13.80 21.10
C LEU A 268 4.05 -12.55 20.40
N THR A 269 4.27 -12.62 19.08
CA THR A 269 4.75 -11.47 18.29
C THR A 269 3.74 -10.33 18.27
N ASP A 270 4.25 -9.11 18.18
CA ASP A 270 3.42 -7.93 17.96
C ASP A 270 2.76 -7.98 16.58
N ASN A 271 3.41 -8.54 15.55
CA ASN A 271 2.78 -8.76 14.25
C ASN A 271 1.45 -9.52 14.36
N TYR A 272 1.43 -10.64 15.08
CA TYR A 272 0.22 -11.45 15.24
C TYR A 272 -0.82 -10.76 16.11
N ARG A 273 -0.41 -10.15 17.23
CA ARG A 273 -1.33 -9.44 18.15
C ARG A 273 -2.01 -8.25 17.47
N PHE A 274 -1.24 -7.48 16.71
CA PHE A 274 -1.76 -6.37 15.90
C PHE A 274 -2.42 -6.83 14.60
N GLY A 275 -2.28 -8.11 14.23
CA GLY A 275 -2.83 -8.68 13.01
C GLY A 275 -2.23 -8.08 11.74
N TYR A 276 -0.93 -7.77 11.73
CA TYR A 276 -0.25 -7.13 10.61
C TYR A 276 1.17 -7.67 10.37
N PHE A 277 1.40 -8.15 9.16
CA PHE A 277 2.69 -8.63 8.66
C PHE A 277 3.06 -7.79 7.43
N TYR A 278 4.24 -7.17 7.43
CA TYR A 278 4.67 -6.27 6.35
C TYR A 278 6.06 -6.61 5.82
N LYS A 279 6.15 -6.86 4.51
CA LYS A 279 7.40 -7.21 3.81
C LYS A 279 8.13 -8.38 4.46
N ILE A 280 7.39 -9.44 4.81
CA ILE A 280 7.99 -10.64 5.41
C ILE A 280 8.02 -11.75 4.37
N THR A 281 9.20 -12.33 4.16
CA THR A 281 9.37 -13.52 3.34
C THR A 281 9.36 -14.75 4.24
N PHE A 282 8.39 -15.65 4.04
CA PHE A 282 8.26 -16.93 4.70
C PHE A 282 8.80 -18.03 3.77
N HIS A 283 9.90 -18.69 4.12
CA HIS A 283 10.45 -19.82 3.36
C HIS A 283 9.88 -21.17 3.83
N HIS A 284 10.36 -22.25 3.19
CA HIS A 284 9.97 -23.62 3.47
C HIS A 284 9.96 -23.91 4.97
N GLY A 285 8.81 -24.36 5.46
CA GLY A 285 8.64 -24.70 6.87
C GLY A 285 8.38 -23.50 7.80
N ALA A 286 8.68 -22.26 7.43
CA ALA A 286 8.38 -21.06 8.23
C ALA A 286 6.87 -20.71 8.29
N GLY A 287 5.99 -21.70 8.11
CA GLY A 287 4.55 -21.53 8.19
C GLY A 287 4.08 -21.25 9.61
N PHE A 288 2.82 -20.83 9.71
CA PHE A 288 2.18 -20.50 10.96
C PHE A 288 1.88 -21.72 11.84
N GLY A 289 2.19 -22.93 11.38
CA GLY A 289 1.77 -24.19 11.98
C GLY A 289 0.38 -24.62 11.52
N SER A 290 0.14 -25.93 11.48
CA SER A 290 -1.16 -26.48 11.07
C SER A 290 -2.24 -26.10 12.08
N GLY A 291 -3.37 -25.58 11.60
CA GLY A 291 -4.51 -25.24 12.47
C GLY A 291 -4.45 -23.83 13.06
N THR A 292 -3.48 -23.02 12.67
CA THR A 292 -3.35 -21.66 13.19
C THR A 292 -4.49 -20.79 12.68
N ASP A 293 -5.08 -20.03 13.60
CA ASP A 293 -6.06 -19.02 13.28
C ASP A 293 -5.33 -17.77 12.79
N LEU A 294 -5.51 -17.43 11.51
CA LEU A 294 -4.99 -16.22 10.88
C LEU A 294 -6.17 -15.34 10.40
N SER A 295 -7.35 -15.55 10.98
CA SER A 295 -8.53 -14.75 10.67
C SER A 295 -8.27 -13.29 11.01
N ALA A 296 -8.73 -12.41 10.15
CA ALA A 296 -8.57 -10.97 10.27
C ALA A 296 -7.11 -10.50 10.47
N ILE A 297 -6.15 -11.21 9.86
CA ILE A 297 -4.76 -10.78 9.74
C ILE A 297 -4.55 -10.17 8.36
N LEU A 298 -3.79 -9.07 8.33
CA LEU A 298 -3.37 -8.38 7.13
C LEU A 298 -1.91 -8.71 6.81
N PHE A 299 -1.70 -9.36 5.66
CA PHE A 299 -0.41 -9.59 5.06
C PHE A 299 -0.20 -8.56 3.95
N HIS A 300 0.84 -7.74 4.07
CA HIS A 300 1.16 -6.66 3.15
C HIS A 300 2.57 -6.84 2.58
N GLU A 301 2.67 -7.03 1.26
CA GLU A 301 3.94 -7.25 0.56
C GLU A 301 4.74 -8.45 1.09
N CYS A 302 4.04 -9.44 1.66
CA CYS A 302 4.64 -10.71 2.09
C CYS A 302 4.87 -11.69 0.94
N VAL A 303 5.89 -12.53 1.05
CA VAL A 303 6.23 -13.58 0.09
C VAL A 303 6.20 -14.93 0.79
N PHE A 304 5.53 -15.92 0.22
CA PHE A 304 5.31 -17.24 0.82
C PHE A 304 5.88 -18.35 -0.06
N ILE A 305 7.13 -18.73 0.20
CA ILE A 305 7.91 -19.72 -0.55
C ILE A 305 7.80 -21.07 0.13
N GLY A 306 6.99 -21.99 -0.44
CA GLY A 306 6.79 -23.33 0.11
C GLY A 306 6.16 -23.36 1.51
N THR A 307 5.44 -22.30 1.88
CA THR A 307 4.70 -22.21 3.13
C THR A 307 3.46 -23.11 3.05
N SER A 308 3.29 -24.01 4.02
CA SER A 308 2.07 -24.84 4.12
C SER A 308 0.96 -24.10 4.86
N TRP A 309 -0.23 -24.08 4.26
CA TRP A 309 -1.46 -23.50 4.81
C TRP A 309 -2.42 -24.56 5.37
N LYS A 310 -1.90 -25.77 5.60
CA LYS A 310 -2.70 -26.92 6.00
C LYS A 310 -3.50 -26.61 7.28
N LYS A 311 -4.83 -26.66 7.18
CA LYS A 311 -5.79 -26.40 8.26
C LYS A 311 -5.74 -24.99 8.86
N CYS A 312 -5.01 -24.04 8.29
CA CYS A 312 -5.07 -22.65 8.74
C CYS A 312 -6.48 -22.08 8.51
N ARG A 313 -6.94 -21.23 9.42
CA ARG A 313 -8.20 -20.50 9.26
C ARG A 313 -7.90 -19.09 8.76
N LEU A 314 -8.50 -18.69 7.64
CA LEU A 314 -8.20 -17.44 6.93
C LEU A 314 -9.41 -16.50 6.85
N ASP A 315 -10.36 -16.63 7.78
CA ASP A 315 -11.61 -15.89 7.70
C ASP A 315 -11.34 -14.39 7.78
N ASP A 316 -11.70 -13.65 6.72
CA ASP A 316 -11.45 -12.21 6.58
C ASP A 316 -9.98 -11.81 6.67
N ALA A 317 -9.05 -12.76 6.46
CA ALA A 317 -7.65 -12.44 6.23
C ALA A 317 -7.50 -11.63 4.93
N VAL A 318 -6.57 -10.67 4.93
CA VAL A 318 -6.30 -9.77 3.82
C VAL A 318 -4.88 -10.03 3.31
N PHE A 319 -4.75 -10.29 2.01
CA PHE A 319 -3.48 -10.43 1.30
C PHE A 319 -3.34 -9.28 0.30
N TYR A 320 -2.46 -8.35 0.60
CA TYR A 320 -2.23 -7.15 -0.20
C TYR A 320 -0.81 -7.16 -0.75
N ARG A 321 -0.68 -7.20 -2.08
CA ARG A 321 0.59 -7.31 -2.81
C ARG A 321 1.44 -8.50 -2.37
N CYS A 322 0.79 -9.59 -1.96
CA CYS A 322 1.48 -10.79 -1.54
C CYS A 322 1.81 -11.70 -2.73
N ASP A 323 2.86 -12.50 -2.57
CA ASP A 323 3.18 -13.59 -3.50
C ASP A 323 3.00 -14.93 -2.80
N LEU A 324 1.89 -15.63 -3.12
CA LEU A 324 1.56 -16.95 -2.61
C LEU A 324 1.81 -18.04 -3.67
N THR A 325 2.47 -17.75 -4.78
CA THR A 325 2.56 -18.68 -5.93
C THR A 325 3.17 -20.04 -5.59
N GLU A 326 4.09 -20.06 -4.62
CA GLU A 326 4.78 -21.26 -4.13
C GLU A 326 4.19 -21.82 -2.82
N SER A 327 3.04 -21.30 -2.36
CA SER A 327 2.35 -21.82 -1.17
C SER A 327 1.76 -23.20 -1.41
N THR A 328 1.82 -24.07 -0.39
CA THR A 328 1.30 -25.43 -0.43
C THR A 328 0.09 -25.59 0.50
N ASP A 329 -0.73 -26.61 0.24
CA ASP A 329 -1.91 -26.97 1.04
C ASP A 329 -3.00 -25.88 1.18
N LEU A 330 -2.89 -24.77 0.44
CA LEU A 330 -3.92 -23.75 0.37
C LEU A 330 -5.10 -24.28 -0.48
N THR A 331 -6.29 -24.25 0.10
CA THR A 331 -7.52 -24.75 -0.52
C THR A 331 -8.38 -23.62 -1.06
N LEU A 332 -9.25 -23.92 -2.03
CA LEU A 332 -10.20 -22.93 -2.57
C LEU A 332 -11.13 -22.38 -1.48
N GLU A 333 -11.61 -23.23 -0.57
CA GLU A 333 -12.50 -22.80 0.52
C GLU A 333 -11.84 -21.81 1.48
N GLN A 334 -10.56 -22.03 1.82
CA GLN A 334 -9.79 -21.06 2.61
C GLN A 334 -9.65 -19.73 1.87
N VAL A 335 -9.40 -19.77 0.55
CA VAL A 335 -9.32 -18.56 -0.27
C VAL A 335 -10.65 -17.83 -0.30
N LYS A 336 -11.77 -18.55 -0.44
CA LYS A 336 -13.12 -17.98 -0.42
C LYS A 336 -13.47 -17.31 0.90
N SER A 337 -12.88 -17.76 2.01
CA SER A 337 -13.13 -17.17 3.32
C SER A 337 -12.33 -15.88 3.57
N THR A 338 -11.33 -15.57 2.74
CA THR A 338 -10.56 -14.33 2.80
C THR A 338 -11.38 -13.10 2.42
N TRP A 339 -10.94 -11.93 2.90
CA TRP A 339 -11.50 -10.65 2.50
C TRP A 339 -11.31 -10.40 1.00
N ASN A 340 -10.15 -10.78 0.44
CA ASN A 340 -9.85 -10.59 -0.99
C ASN A 340 -10.91 -11.20 -1.89
N TYR A 341 -11.34 -12.42 -1.59
CA TYR A 341 -12.38 -13.08 -2.39
C TYR A 341 -13.73 -12.41 -2.21
N LYS A 342 -14.15 -12.18 -0.96
CA LYS A 342 -15.45 -11.55 -0.63
C LYS A 342 -15.60 -10.16 -1.24
N ALA A 343 -14.52 -9.38 -1.28
CA ALA A 343 -14.49 -8.04 -1.84
C ALA A 343 -14.26 -7.99 -3.37
N GLY A 344 -14.05 -9.15 -4.04
CA GLY A 344 -13.73 -9.18 -5.47
C GLY A 344 -12.35 -8.59 -5.81
N ARG A 345 -11.39 -8.71 -4.88
CA ARG A 345 -10.03 -8.12 -4.92
C ARG A 345 -8.93 -9.17 -4.99
N MET A 346 -9.16 -10.25 -5.73
CA MET A 346 -8.18 -11.33 -5.86
C MET A 346 -6.91 -10.92 -6.61
N SER A 347 -7.01 -9.95 -7.54
CA SER A 347 -5.87 -9.45 -8.32
C SER A 347 -4.83 -8.66 -7.52
N LEU A 348 -5.11 -8.34 -6.25
CA LEU A 348 -4.17 -7.61 -5.40
C LEU A 348 -2.99 -8.48 -4.94
N SER A 349 -3.06 -9.80 -5.12
CA SER A 349 -2.00 -10.74 -4.76
C SER A 349 -1.85 -11.82 -5.82
N LYS A 350 -0.69 -12.48 -5.85
CA LYS A 350 -0.47 -13.65 -6.71
C LYS A 350 -0.82 -14.92 -5.95
N TRP A 351 -1.55 -15.83 -6.60
CA TRP A 351 -2.05 -17.05 -5.97
C TRP A 351 -1.40 -18.30 -6.58
N PRO A 352 -1.45 -19.46 -5.89
CA PRO A 352 -1.03 -20.71 -6.50
C PRO A 352 -1.84 -21.02 -7.77
N LYS A 353 -1.18 -21.56 -8.81
CA LYS A 353 -1.83 -21.87 -10.11
C LYS A 353 -3.06 -22.76 -10.00
N HIS A 354 -3.09 -23.69 -9.04
CA HIS A 354 -4.26 -24.55 -8.84
C HIS A 354 -5.45 -23.79 -8.27
N ILE A 355 -5.22 -22.75 -7.47
CA ILE A 355 -6.26 -21.83 -6.99
C ILE A 355 -6.77 -20.95 -8.12
N GLU A 356 -5.87 -20.34 -8.90
CA GLU A 356 -6.24 -19.51 -10.06
C GLU A 356 -7.13 -20.29 -11.03
N LYS A 357 -6.72 -21.52 -11.38
CA LYS A 357 -7.51 -22.40 -12.24
C LYS A 357 -8.89 -22.73 -11.66
N ALA A 358 -8.96 -23.00 -10.36
CA ALA A 358 -10.23 -23.34 -9.71
C ALA A 358 -11.19 -22.14 -9.66
N LEU A 359 -10.67 -20.92 -9.48
CA LEU A 359 -11.45 -19.69 -9.55
C LEU A 359 -11.97 -19.43 -10.97
N GLU A 360 -11.13 -19.61 -11.99
CA GLU A 360 -11.58 -19.50 -13.39
C GLU A 360 -12.69 -20.50 -13.74
N GLU A 361 -12.58 -21.74 -13.27
CA GLU A 361 -13.60 -22.78 -13.47
C GLU A 361 -14.93 -22.39 -12.80
N GLU A 362 -14.88 -21.80 -11.60
CA GLU A 362 -16.05 -21.28 -10.89
C GLU A 362 -16.70 -20.08 -11.61
N GLU A 363 -15.91 -19.12 -12.10
CA GLU A 363 -16.43 -17.98 -12.88
C GLU A 363 -17.09 -18.45 -14.18
N LYS A 364 -16.45 -19.39 -14.88
CA LYS A 364 -17.04 -20.01 -16.10
C LYS A 364 -18.35 -20.73 -15.78
N ALA A 365 -18.45 -21.41 -14.64
CA ALA A 365 -19.67 -22.07 -14.21
C ALA A 365 -20.79 -21.06 -13.93
N LYS A 366 -20.52 -20.00 -13.16
CA LYS A 366 -21.48 -18.91 -12.88
C LYS A 366 -21.98 -18.25 -14.16
N ALA A 367 -21.08 -17.95 -15.10
CA ALA A 367 -21.44 -17.34 -16.39
C ALA A 367 -22.26 -18.27 -17.30
N GLN A 368 -22.17 -19.59 -17.13
CA GLN A 368 -23.03 -20.55 -17.83
C GLN A 368 -24.42 -20.67 -17.19
N GLU A 369 -24.51 -20.53 -15.87
CA GLU A 369 -25.78 -20.52 -15.14
C GLU A 369 -26.61 -19.27 -15.46
N GLU A 370 -25.98 -18.09 -15.54
CA GLU A 370 -26.66 -16.83 -15.91
C GLU A 370 -27.22 -16.80 -17.33
N LYS A 371 -26.73 -17.70 -18.21
CA LYS A 371 -27.21 -17.82 -19.60
C LYS A 371 -28.39 -18.78 -19.76
N LYS A 372 -28.71 -19.56 -18.73
CA LYS A 372 -29.86 -20.47 -18.71
C LYS A 372 -31.08 -19.72 -18.17
#